data_AF-A0A2G2LGG5-F1
#
_entry.id   AF-A0A2G2LGG5-F1
#
_cell.length_a   1.000
_cell.length_b   1.000
_cell.length_c   1.000
_cell.angle_alpha   90.00
_cell.angle_beta   90.00
_cell.angle_gamma   90.00
#
_symmetry.space_group_name_H-M   'P 1'
#
loop_
_entity.id
_entity.type
_entity.pdbx_description
1 polymer ?
#
loop_
_entity_poly.entity_id
_entity_poly.type
_entity_poly.pdbx_seq_one_letter_code
_entity_poly.pdbx_strand_id
1 'polypeptide(L)'
;MSPALTDRLTRITADFATAAQLTSADMAAAKAAGFTMILNARPDGEEDADEQPPSALLKAAARETGLAYAYVPILNGAVFPHNALIAAGEALADNDGPVLGFCLSGMRSLRLWALSSALYGSLAPQTMLTAATEAGLSLDAFADHLERLARSEAPLYVADDAAMMI
;
A
#
# COMPACT_ATOMS: atom_id res chain seq x y z
N MET A 1 -9.21 10.77 -20.74
CA MET A 1 -8.89 9.35 -20.54
C MET A 1 -7.80 9.30 -19.48
N SER A 2 -7.99 8.51 -18.42
CA SER A 2 -6.96 8.34 -17.40
C SER A 2 -5.70 7.69 -18.01
N PRO A 3 -4.49 8.04 -17.55
CA PRO A 3 -3.26 7.42 -18.03
C PRO A 3 -3.28 5.89 -17.84
N ALA A 4 -2.52 5.17 -18.66
CA ALA A 4 -2.43 3.71 -18.54
C ALA A 4 -1.90 3.31 -17.15
N LEU A 5 -2.32 2.15 -16.65
CA LEU A 5 -1.87 1.66 -15.35
C LEU A 5 -0.33 1.58 -15.26
N THR A 6 0.32 1.17 -16.34
CA THR A 6 1.79 1.08 -16.45
C THR A 6 2.51 2.41 -16.23
N ASP A 7 1.86 3.52 -16.57
CA ASP A 7 2.43 4.86 -16.42
C ASP A 7 2.24 5.40 -15.00
N ARG A 8 1.39 4.75 -14.20
CA ARG A 8 0.98 5.19 -12.85
C ARG A 8 1.44 4.26 -11.74
N LEU A 9 2.07 3.14 -12.07
CA LEU A 9 2.62 2.20 -11.10
C LEU A 9 4.15 2.34 -11.00
N THR A 10 4.65 2.17 -9.79
CA THR A 10 6.06 2.07 -9.46
C THR A 10 6.31 0.69 -8.86
N ARG A 11 7.13 -0.12 -9.53
CA ARG A 11 7.60 -1.41 -9.00
C ARG A 11 8.61 -1.16 -7.89
N ILE A 12 8.41 -1.79 -6.74
CA ILE A 12 9.30 -1.66 -5.59
C ILE A 12 10.12 -2.94 -5.47
N THR A 13 9.44 -4.08 -5.44
CA THR A 13 10.07 -5.41 -5.49
C THR A 13 9.41 -6.25 -6.60
N ALA A 14 9.86 -7.49 -6.77
CA ALA A 14 9.17 -8.44 -7.64
C ALA A 14 7.71 -8.68 -7.17
N ASP A 15 7.48 -8.64 -5.85
CA ASP A 15 6.22 -9.03 -5.21
C ASP A 15 5.35 -7.83 -4.79
N PHE A 16 5.85 -6.60 -4.90
CA PHE A 16 5.09 -5.40 -4.56
C PHE A 16 5.32 -4.24 -5.53
N ALA A 17 4.22 -3.60 -5.92
CA ALA A 17 4.19 -2.32 -6.60
C ALA A 17 3.20 -1.38 -5.91
N THR A 18 3.43 -0.08 -6.06
CA THR A 18 2.49 0.96 -5.62
C THR A 18 2.01 1.78 -6.82
N ALA A 19 0.81 2.33 -6.77
CA ALA A 19 0.30 3.24 -7.79
C ALA A 19 -0.50 4.41 -7.20
N ALA A 20 -0.69 5.45 -8.02
CA ALA A 20 -1.71 6.46 -7.79
C ALA A 20 -3.12 5.86 -7.90
N GLN A 21 -4.15 6.67 -7.65
CA GLN A 21 -5.56 6.26 -7.63
C GLN A 21 -5.92 5.31 -8.80
N LEU A 22 -6.52 4.16 -8.46
CA LEU A 22 -6.97 3.18 -9.44
C LEU A 22 -8.44 3.38 -9.83
N THR A 23 -8.79 2.85 -10.99
CA THR A 23 -10.16 2.77 -11.51
C THR A 23 -10.60 1.32 -11.62
N SER A 24 -11.90 1.07 -11.82
CA SER A 24 -12.41 -0.29 -12.05
C SER A 24 -11.78 -0.96 -13.29
N ALA A 25 -11.46 -0.17 -14.32
CA ALA A 25 -10.80 -0.66 -15.54
C ALA A 25 -9.36 -1.15 -15.26
N ASP A 26 -8.69 -0.59 -14.24
CA ASP A 26 -7.33 -0.99 -13.89
C ASP A 26 -7.26 -2.41 -13.32
N MET A 27 -8.36 -2.98 -12.83
CA MET A 27 -8.37 -4.34 -12.26
C MET A 27 -8.00 -5.41 -13.31
N ALA A 28 -8.49 -5.25 -14.54
CA ALA A 28 -8.13 -6.15 -15.63
C ALA A 28 -6.67 -5.96 -16.05
N ALA A 29 -6.21 -4.71 -16.11
CA ALA A 29 -4.82 -4.38 -16.43
C ALA A 29 -3.85 -4.90 -15.35
N ALA A 30 -4.20 -4.79 -14.07
CA ALA A 30 -3.42 -5.30 -12.95
C ALA A 30 -3.30 -6.83 -13.02
N LYS A 31 -4.41 -7.53 -13.28
CA LYS A 31 -4.39 -8.99 -13.48
C LYS A 31 -3.51 -9.39 -14.65
N ALA A 32 -3.62 -8.70 -15.78
CA ALA A 32 -2.80 -8.94 -16.96
C ALA A 32 -1.30 -8.65 -16.71
N ALA A 33 -0.99 -7.70 -15.83
CA ALA A 33 0.37 -7.39 -15.38
C ALA A 33 0.91 -8.36 -14.31
N GLY A 34 0.19 -9.44 -14.01
CA GLY A 34 0.62 -10.52 -13.12
C GLY A 34 0.33 -10.30 -11.64
N PHE A 35 -0.38 -9.22 -11.27
CA PHE A 35 -0.80 -9.03 -9.88
C PHE A 35 -1.90 -10.03 -9.50
N THR A 36 -1.92 -10.35 -8.22
CA THR A 36 -2.86 -11.32 -7.62
C THR A 36 -3.76 -10.66 -6.58
N MET A 37 -3.30 -9.57 -5.96
CA MET A 37 -4.06 -8.79 -4.99
C MET A 37 -3.92 -7.29 -5.20
N ILE A 38 -4.99 -6.56 -4.87
CA ILE A 38 -5.00 -5.10 -4.69
C ILE A 38 -5.01 -4.77 -3.20
N LEU A 39 -4.11 -3.90 -2.76
CA LEU A 39 -4.10 -3.32 -1.41
C LEU A 39 -4.55 -1.84 -1.48
N ASN A 40 -5.80 -1.57 -1.10
CA ASN A 40 -6.33 -0.20 -1.05
C ASN A 40 -6.07 0.43 0.31
N ALA A 41 -5.17 1.41 0.36
CA ALA A 41 -4.85 2.19 1.55
C ALA A 41 -5.58 3.55 1.63
N ARG A 42 -6.53 3.83 0.73
CA ARG A 42 -7.25 5.10 0.63
C ARG A 42 -8.68 4.98 1.19
N PRO A 43 -9.04 5.71 2.27
CA PRO A 43 -10.41 5.76 2.73
C PRO A 43 -11.33 6.37 1.66
N ASP A 44 -12.53 5.82 1.51
CA ASP A 44 -13.58 6.41 0.67
C ASP A 44 -13.94 7.83 1.12
N GLY A 45 -14.29 8.70 0.16
CA GLY A 45 -14.78 10.06 0.44
C GLY A 45 -13.70 11.11 0.68
N GLU A 46 -12.47 10.89 0.20
CA GLU A 46 -11.44 11.94 0.11
C GLU A 46 -11.70 12.89 -1.08
N GLU A 47 -12.24 12.38 -2.18
CA GLU A 47 -12.61 13.12 -3.39
C GLU A 47 -13.98 12.66 -3.92
N ASP A 48 -14.52 13.36 -4.92
CA ASP A 48 -15.77 13.00 -5.58
C ASP A 48 -15.65 11.68 -6.34
N ALA A 49 -16.77 10.99 -6.58
CA ALA A 49 -16.80 9.63 -7.12
C ALA A 49 -16.14 9.47 -8.51
N ASP A 50 -16.06 10.55 -9.30
CA ASP A 50 -15.39 10.57 -10.60
C ASP A 50 -13.86 10.52 -10.48
N GLU A 51 -13.31 11.10 -9.41
CA GLU A 51 -11.88 11.12 -9.09
C GLU A 51 -11.50 9.97 -8.16
N GLN A 52 -12.42 9.58 -7.28
CA GLN A 52 -12.29 8.47 -6.35
C GLN A 52 -13.47 7.50 -6.47
N PRO A 53 -13.35 6.47 -7.32
CA PRO A 53 -14.32 5.39 -7.35
C PRO A 53 -14.45 4.73 -5.96
N PRO A 54 -15.67 4.48 -5.45
CA PRO A 54 -15.87 3.85 -4.15
C PRO A 54 -15.17 2.50 -4.04
N SER A 55 -14.58 2.19 -2.89
CA SER A 55 -13.85 0.95 -2.66
C SER A 55 -14.72 -0.28 -2.92
N ALA A 56 -16.02 -0.22 -2.60
CA ALA A 56 -16.96 -1.30 -2.89
C ALA A 56 -17.05 -1.63 -4.39
N LEU A 57 -17.02 -0.60 -5.26
CA LEU A 57 -17.03 -0.76 -6.71
C LEU A 57 -15.73 -1.40 -7.20
N LEU A 58 -14.59 -0.92 -6.70
CA LEU A 58 -13.27 -1.46 -7.03
C LEU A 58 -13.11 -2.91 -6.55
N LYS A 59 -13.65 -3.24 -5.37
CA LYS A 59 -13.66 -4.61 -4.82
C LYS A 59 -14.48 -5.57 -5.69
N ALA A 60 -15.64 -5.12 -6.18
CA ALA A 60 -16.45 -5.92 -7.11
C ALA A 60 -15.70 -6.19 -8.41
N ALA A 61 -15.10 -5.16 -9.01
CA ALA A 61 -14.31 -5.29 -10.24
C ALA A 61 -13.07 -6.19 -10.05
N ALA A 62 -12.36 -6.08 -8.92
CA ALA A 62 -11.24 -6.96 -8.59
C ALA A 62 -11.68 -8.43 -8.51
N ARG A 63 -12.83 -8.70 -7.87
CA ARG A 63 -13.39 -10.05 -7.79
C ARG A 63 -13.73 -10.62 -9.18
N GLU A 64 -14.29 -9.80 -10.07
CA GLU A 64 -14.62 -10.21 -11.44
C GLU A 64 -13.39 -10.59 -12.27
N THR A 65 -12.23 -10.01 -11.98
CA THR A 65 -10.96 -10.34 -12.66
C THR A 65 -10.13 -11.39 -11.93
N GLY A 66 -10.63 -11.94 -10.82
CA GLY A 66 -9.92 -12.92 -10.01
C GLY A 66 -8.71 -12.34 -9.28
N LEU A 67 -8.79 -11.07 -8.88
CA LEU A 67 -7.88 -10.43 -7.94
C LEU A 67 -8.47 -10.48 -6.52
N ALA A 68 -7.63 -10.80 -5.54
CA ALA A 68 -7.93 -10.52 -4.15
C ALA A 68 -7.96 -8.99 -3.92
N TYR A 69 -8.69 -8.56 -2.90
CA TYR A 69 -8.83 -7.13 -2.59
C TYR A 69 -8.85 -6.90 -1.08
N ALA A 70 -7.79 -6.27 -0.59
CA ALA A 70 -7.64 -5.86 0.80
C ALA A 70 -7.91 -4.35 0.94
N TYR A 71 -8.90 -4.00 1.76
CA TYR A 71 -9.22 -2.61 2.08
C TYR A 71 -8.73 -2.27 3.47
N VAL A 72 -7.64 -1.49 3.55
CA VAL A 72 -6.98 -1.12 4.81
C VAL A 72 -6.75 0.39 4.80
N PRO A 73 -7.81 1.20 4.97
CA PRO A 73 -7.75 2.64 4.77
C PRO A 73 -6.89 3.34 5.83
N ILE A 74 -6.02 4.25 5.38
CA ILE A 74 -5.22 5.13 6.23
C ILE A 74 -5.54 6.57 5.88
N LEU A 75 -6.04 7.34 6.86
CA LEU A 75 -6.31 8.76 6.71
C LEU A 75 -5.03 9.51 6.34
N ASN A 76 -5.14 10.51 5.47
CA ASN A 76 -3.99 11.32 5.08
C ASN A 76 -3.36 12.02 6.29
N GLY A 77 -2.03 12.00 6.40
CA GLY A 77 -1.29 12.55 7.55
C GLY A 77 -1.49 11.79 8.87
N ALA A 78 -2.29 10.72 8.88
CA ALA A 78 -2.53 9.96 10.09
C ALA A 78 -1.44 8.92 10.35
N VAL A 79 -1.45 8.50 11.60
CA VAL A 79 -0.64 7.44 12.17
C VAL A 79 -1.06 6.10 11.58
N PHE A 80 -0.13 5.16 11.42
CA PHE A 80 -0.46 3.80 10.96
C PHE A 80 -0.81 2.95 12.19
N PRO A 81 -2.09 2.68 12.46
CA PRO A 81 -2.47 2.00 13.68
C PRO A 81 -2.10 0.51 13.59
N HIS A 82 -1.77 -0.09 14.74
CA HIS A 82 -1.25 -1.46 14.77
C HIS A 82 -2.21 -2.49 14.15
N ASN A 83 -3.53 -2.31 14.34
CA ASN A 83 -4.53 -3.17 13.72
C ASN A 83 -4.55 -3.07 12.18
N ALA A 84 -4.21 -1.92 11.59
CA ALA A 84 -4.06 -1.81 10.15
C ALA A 84 -2.82 -2.55 9.63
N LEU A 85 -1.71 -2.50 10.38
CA LEU A 85 -0.50 -3.27 10.04
C LEU A 85 -0.77 -4.78 10.10
N ILE A 86 -1.50 -5.22 11.13
CA ILE A 86 -1.93 -6.62 11.26
C ILE A 86 -2.81 -7.00 10.07
N ALA A 87 -3.87 -6.23 9.79
CA ALA A 87 -4.81 -6.55 8.70
C ALA A 87 -4.14 -6.60 7.32
N ALA A 88 -3.20 -5.67 7.05
CA ALA A 88 -2.43 -5.70 5.82
C ALA A 88 -1.45 -6.89 5.80
N GLY A 89 -0.77 -7.17 6.91
CA GLY A 89 0.13 -8.33 7.02
C GLY A 89 -0.57 -9.67 6.83
N GLU A 90 -1.75 -9.87 7.42
CA GLU A 90 -2.59 -11.06 7.20
C GLU A 90 -2.97 -11.20 5.73
N ALA A 91 -3.45 -10.12 5.10
CA ALA A 91 -3.81 -10.14 3.69
C ALA A 91 -2.62 -10.43 2.76
N LEU A 92 -1.42 -9.95 3.11
CA LEU A 92 -0.19 -10.25 2.37
C LEU A 92 0.23 -11.72 2.57
N ALA A 93 0.12 -12.26 3.78
CA ALA A 93 0.47 -13.65 4.10
C ALA A 93 -0.48 -14.66 3.45
N ASP A 94 -1.76 -14.31 3.31
CA ASP A 94 -2.79 -15.14 2.67
C ASP A 94 -2.74 -15.09 1.12
N ASN A 95 -1.82 -14.31 0.54
CA ASN A 95 -1.73 -14.09 -0.91
C ASN A 95 -0.40 -14.58 -1.50
N ASP A 96 -0.47 -15.58 -2.39
CA ASP A 96 0.70 -16.26 -2.99
C ASP A 96 1.32 -15.55 -4.22
N GLY A 97 1.16 -14.23 -4.38
CA GLY A 97 1.71 -13.55 -5.56
C GLY A 97 1.87 -12.03 -5.44
N PRO A 98 2.23 -11.35 -6.55
CA PRO A 98 2.51 -9.93 -6.52
C PRO A 98 1.30 -9.09 -6.14
N VAL A 99 1.53 -8.06 -5.34
CA VAL A 99 0.52 -7.14 -4.82
C VAL A 99 0.67 -5.76 -5.44
N LEU A 100 -0.45 -5.17 -5.85
CA LEU A 100 -0.51 -3.76 -6.26
C LEU A 100 -1.21 -2.95 -5.18
N GLY A 101 -0.44 -2.15 -4.45
CA GLY A 101 -0.96 -1.15 -3.52
C GLY A 101 -1.38 0.14 -4.23
N PHE A 102 -2.41 0.80 -3.73
CA PHE A 102 -2.69 2.18 -4.15
C PHE A 102 -3.25 3.05 -3.02
N CYS A 103 -3.12 4.36 -3.20
CA CYS A 103 -3.96 5.33 -2.53
C CYS A 103 -4.21 6.54 -3.45
N LEU A 104 -4.12 7.78 -2.97
CA LEU A 104 -4.09 8.96 -3.84
C LEU A 104 -2.80 8.99 -4.69
N SER A 105 -1.64 9.00 -4.05
CA SER A 105 -0.31 9.06 -4.70
C SER A 105 0.51 7.77 -4.61
N GLY A 106 -0.01 6.75 -3.93
CA GLY A 106 0.67 5.48 -3.67
C GLY A 106 1.44 5.40 -2.35
N MET A 107 1.93 6.52 -1.82
CA MET A 107 2.82 6.53 -0.65
C MET A 107 2.24 5.87 0.62
N ARG A 108 0.93 5.96 0.86
CA ARG A 108 0.30 5.27 2.01
C ARG A 108 0.36 3.76 1.86
N SER A 109 0.13 3.25 0.65
CA SER A 109 0.18 1.81 0.40
C SER A 109 1.61 1.27 0.46
N LEU A 110 2.60 2.02 -0.02
CA LEU A 110 4.02 1.69 0.13
C LEU A 110 4.42 1.58 1.62
N ARG A 111 4.06 2.59 2.42
CA ARG A 111 4.37 2.62 3.86
C ARG A 111 3.64 1.51 4.61
N LEU A 112 2.35 1.29 4.32
CA LEU A 112 1.57 0.21 4.91
C LEU A 112 2.17 -1.17 4.60
N TRP A 113 2.53 -1.42 3.33
CA TRP A 113 3.20 -2.65 2.93
C TRP A 113 4.53 -2.82 3.68
N ALA A 114 5.37 -1.79 3.74
CA ALA A 114 6.68 -1.89 4.38
C ALA A 114 6.57 -2.15 5.89
N LEU A 115 5.71 -1.39 6.58
CA LEU A 115 5.49 -1.56 8.03
C LEU A 115 4.90 -2.93 8.36
N SER A 116 3.94 -3.41 7.56
CA SER A 116 3.34 -4.73 7.76
C SER A 116 4.35 -5.84 7.46
N SER A 117 5.17 -5.69 6.43
CA SER A 117 6.23 -6.65 6.09
C SER A 117 7.31 -6.73 7.17
N ALA A 118 7.69 -5.59 7.75
CA ALA A 118 8.60 -5.55 8.90
C ALA A 118 7.99 -6.24 10.13
N LEU A 119 6.72 -5.95 10.44
CA LEU A 119 6.00 -6.55 11.57
C LEU A 119 5.91 -8.08 11.44
N TYR A 120 5.68 -8.58 10.24
CA TYR A 120 5.58 -10.02 9.96
C TYR A 120 6.93 -10.69 9.71
N GLY A 121 8.02 -9.92 9.69
CA GLY A 121 9.36 -10.42 9.37
C GLY A 121 9.48 -11.01 7.96
N SER A 122 8.57 -10.65 7.04
CA SER A 122 8.55 -11.20 5.68
C SER A 122 9.60 -10.58 4.76
N LEU A 123 10.10 -9.38 5.11
CA LEU A 123 11.17 -8.71 4.39
C LEU A 123 12.00 -7.84 5.33
N ALA A 124 13.33 -7.83 5.14
CA ALA A 124 14.23 -7.05 5.99
C ALA A 124 14.07 -5.54 5.74
N PRO A 125 14.10 -4.68 6.79
CA PRO A 125 13.99 -3.23 6.66
C PRO A 125 14.92 -2.61 5.61
N GLN A 126 16.20 -2.98 5.63
CA GLN A 126 17.18 -2.45 4.69
C GLN A 126 16.85 -2.80 3.23
N THR A 127 16.29 -3.99 2.97
CA THR A 127 15.87 -4.38 1.62
C THR A 127 14.73 -3.50 1.12
N MET A 128 13.76 -3.19 1.98
CA MET A 128 12.63 -2.30 1.63
C MET A 128 13.08 -0.86 1.39
N LEU A 129 13.99 -0.35 2.23
CA LEU A 129 14.58 0.99 2.07
C LEU A 129 15.32 1.12 0.74
N THR A 130 16.23 0.20 0.44
CA THR A 130 16.99 0.19 -0.82
C THR A 130 16.06 0.06 -2.03
N ALA A 131 15.11 -0.86 -2.00
CA ALA A 131 14.15 -1.07 -3.09
C ALA A 131 13.31 0.19 -3.37
N ALA A 132 12.84 0.88 -2.33
CA ALA A 132 12.10 2.13 -2.50
C ALA A 132 12.98 3.23 -3.13
N THR A 133 14.23 3.38 -2.64
CA THR A 133 15.18 4.37 -3.19
C THR A 133 15.51 4.10 -4.66
N GLU A 134 15.77 2.85 -5.05
CA GLU A 134 16.03 2.47 -6.44
C GLU A 134 14.83 2.76 -7.35
N ALA A 135 13.62 2.64 -6.81
CA ALA A 135 12.38 2.99 -7.49
C ALA A 135 12.04 4.49 -7.49
N GLY A 136 12.93 5.35 -6.94
CA GLY A 136 12.75 6.80 -6.89
C GLY A 136 11.80 7.29 -5.80
N LEU A 137 11.49 6.46 -4.80
CA LEU A 137 10.67 6.79 -3.63
C LEU A 137 11.52 6.75 -2.35
N SER A 138 10.99 7.25 -1.23
CA SER A 138 11.69 7.21 0.06
C SER A 138 10.81 6.65 1.18
N LEU A 139 11.44 5.80 1.99
CA LEU A 139 10.92 5.26 3.24
C LEU A 139 11.75 5.74 4.45
N ASP A 140 12.65 6.71 4.27
CA ASP A 140 13.64 7.09 5.30
C ASP A 140 12.98 7.57 6.59
N ALA A 141 11.88 8.33 6.47
CA ALA A 141 11.08 8.77 7.62
C ALA A 141 10.47 7.60 8.44
N PHE A 142 10.49 6.38 7.91
CA PHE A 142 9.97 5.17 8.55
C PHE A 142 11.09 4.19 8.94
N ALA A 143 12.36 4.47 8.66
CA ALA A 143 13.47 3.52 8.88
C ALA A 143 13.51 2.97 10.31
N ASP A 144 13.46 3.85 11.33
CA ASP A 144 13.46 3.45 12.73
C ASP A 144 12.22 2.63 13.11
N HIS A 145 11.05 2.94 12.52
CA HIS A 145 9.83 2.17 12.75
C HIS A 145 9.94 0.75 12.18
N LEU A 146 10.50 0.61 10.97
CA LEU A 146 10.72 -0.70 10.34
C LEU A 146 11.68 -1.56 11.17
N GLU A 147 12.78 -0.97 11.63
CA GLU A 147 13.77 -1.66 12.46
C GLU A 147 13.18 -2.14 13.80
N ARG A 148 12.37 -1.32 14.46
CA ARG A 148 11.69 -1.71 15.71
C ARG A 148 10.69 -2.84 15.48
N LEU A 149 9.84 -2.71 14.46
CA LEU A 149 8.85 -3.73 14.11
C LEU A 149 9.53 -5.08 13.80
N ALA A 150 10.63 -5.06 13.06
CA ALA A 150 11.41 -6.27 12.75
C ALA A 150 12.02 -6.95 13.99
N ARG A 151 12.24 -6.20 15.07
CA ARG A 151 12.67 -6.73 16.38
C ARG A 151 11.51 -7.09 17.31
N SER A 152 10.26 -7.09 16.81
CA SER A 152 9.05 -7.26 17.63
C SER A 152 8.92 -6.23 18.76
N GLU A 153 9.56 -5.07 18.59
CA GLU A 153 9.38 -3.93 19.49
C GLU A 153 8.16 -3.14 19.02
N ALA A 154 7.40 -2.58 19.98
CA ALA A 154 6.33 -1.66 19.63
C ALA A 154 6.92 -0.53 18.75
N PRO A 155 6.27 -0.15 17.64
CA PRO A 155 6.70 1.02 16.90
C PRO A 155 6.70 2.22 17.85
N LEU A 156 7.53 3.23 17.61
CA LEU A 156 7.26 4.53 18.21
C LEU A 156 5.81 4.82 17.85
N TYR A 157 4.93 5.04 18.83
CA TYR A 157 3.56 5.45 18.54
C TYR A 157 3.70 6.69 17.68
N VAL A 158 3.51 6.52 16.37
CA VAL A 158 3.54 7.62 15.41
C VAL A 158 2.39 8.48 15.89
N ALA A 159 2.64 9.59 16.55
CA ALA A 159 2.06 10.83 16.12
C ALA A 159 3.14 11.39 15.21
N ASP A 160 2.77 11.84 14.02
CA ASP A 160 3.69 12.60 13.22
C ASP A 160 4.01 13.88 14.00
N ASP A 161 5.14 13.93 14.70
CA ASP A 161 5.60 15.16 15.36
C ASP A 161 5.85 16.27 14.32
N ALA A 162 5.99 15.93 13.02
CA ALA A 162 5.99 16.91 11.94
C ALA A 162 4.57 17.39 11.57
N ALA A 163 3.50 16.64 11.90
CA ALA A 163 2.12 17.09 11.75
C ALA A 163 1.62 17.94 12.93
N MET A 164 2.34 17.97 14.07
CA MET A 164 2.06 18.87 15.20
C MET A 164 2.80 20.21 15.13
N MET A 165 3.60 20.46 14.09
CA MET A 165 4.31 21.74 13.88
C MET A 165 3.68 22.61 12.77
N ILE A 166 2.34 22.67 12.73
CA ILE A 166 1.58 23.72 12.04
C ILE A 166 0.49 24.27 12.94
#